data_AF-A0A7X6T645-F1
#
_entry.id   AF-A0A7X6T645-F1
#
_cell.length_a   1.000
_cell.length_b   1.000
_cell.length_c   1.000
_cell.angle_alpha   90.00
_cell.angle_beta   90.00
_cell.angle_gamma   90.00
#
_symmetry.space_group_name_H-M   'P 1'
#
loop_
_entity.id
_entity.type
_entity.pdbx_description
1 polymer ?
#
loop_
_entity_poly.entity_id
_entity_poly.type
_entity_poly.pdbx_seq_one_letter_code
_entity_poly.pdbx_strand_id
1 'polypeptide(L)' 'QKAGAIGSRLTGAGFGGCTISLVPTEIIPTYLKEVGDEYYRSIMGRTSWNEALFSVKGMGGAGLLET' A
#
# COMPACT_ATOMS: atom_id res chain seq x y z
N GLN A 1 -12.51 10.02 -3.74
CA GLN A 1 -11.96 8.81 -3.10
C GLN A 1 -12.63 7.61 -3.75
N LYS A 2 -11.87 6.62 -4.24
CA LYS A 2 -12.44 5.52 -5.05
C LYS A 2 -12.43 4.14 -4.38
N ALA A 3 -11.72 3.99 -3.25
CA ALA A 3 -11.59 2.72 -2.53
C ALA A 3 -11.64 2.82 -0.98
N GLY A 4 -12.10 3.96 -0.44
CA GLY A 4 -12.29 4.14 1.00
C GLY A 4 -11.06 4.55 1.83
N ALA A 5 -9.93 4.91 1.20
CA ALA A 5 -8.81 5.54 1.91
C ALA A 5 -9.19 6.93 2.41
N ILE A 6 -9.00 7.18 3.70
CA ILE A 6 -9.24 8.48 4.37
C ILE A 6 -8.33 9.55 3.76
N GLY A 7 -7.09 9.19 3.44
CA GLY A 7 -6.13 10.06 2.79
C GLY A 7 -5.03 9.26 2.12
N SER A 8 -4.46 9.81 1.05
CA SER A 8 -3.37 9.19 0.30
C SER A 8 -2.38 10.25 -0.17
N ARG A 9 -1.09 9.94 -0.13
CA ARG A 9 -0.02 10.82 -0.61
C ARG A 9 1.20 10.03 -1.07
N LEU A 10 2.05 10.68 -1.86
CA LEU A 10 3.39 10.18 -2.18
C LEU A 10 4.26 10.06 -0.91
N THR A 11 5.16 9.10 -0.87
CA THR A 11 6.16 8.95 0.19
C THR A 11 7.56 8.74 -0.42
N GLY A 12 8.59 9.28 0.23
CA GLY A 12 9.94 9.38 -0.33
C GLY A 12 10.16 10.67 -1.14
N ALA A 13 11.10 10.61 -2.11
CA ALA A 13 11.57 11.79 -2.85
C ALA A 13 10.61 12.32 -3.94
N GLY A 14 9.63 11.52 -4.36
CA GLY A 14 8.68 11.89 -5.42
C GLY A 14 9.10 11.48 -6.83
N PHE A 15 8.46 12.08 -7.84
CA PHE A 15 8.59 11.74 -9.28
C PHE A 15 8.30 10.26 -9.61
N GLY A 16 7.50 9.59 -8.79
CA GLY A 16 7.23 8.16 -8.84
C GLY A 16 7.44 7.53 -7.47
N GLY A 17 7.77 6.24 -7.46
CA GLY A 17 8.04 5.49 -6.23
C GLY A 17 6.77 5.04 -5.51
N CYS A 18 6.75 5.19 -4.18
CA CYS A 18 5.70 4.66 -3.34
C CYS A 18 4.67 5.71 -2.96
N THR A 19 3.45 5.25 -2.66
CA THR A 19 2.41 6.03 -2.00
C THR A 19 2.09 5.39 -0.65
N ILE A 20 1.58 6.20 0.28
CA ILE A 20 1.02 5.70 1.54
C ILE A 20 -0.43 6.15 1.63
N SER A 21 -1.29 5.24 2.05
CA SER A 21 -2.73 5.49 2.16
C SER A 21 -3.22 5.06 3.53
N LEU A 22 -3.91 5.98 4.21
CA LEU A 22 -4.54 5.73 5.49
C LEU A 22 -5.91 5.11 5.25
N VAL A 23 -6.09 3.88 5.71
CA VAL A 23 -7.27 3.04 5.42
C VAL A 23 -7.78 2.45 6.74
N PRO A 24 -9.10 2.47 7.01
CA PRO A 24 -9.68 1.71 8.12
C PRO A 24 -9.35 0.22 8.03
N THR A 25 -9.03 -0.40 9.16
CA THR A 25 -8.54 -1.79 9.20
C THR A 25 -9.55 -2.76 8.59
N GLU A 26 -10.84 -2.48 8.80
CA GLU A 26 -11.96 -3.32 8.41
C GLU A 26 -12.10 -3.45 6.88
N ILE A 27 -11.60 -2.46 6.13
CA ILE A 27 -11.74 -2.41 4.68
C ILE A 27 -10.43 -2.69 3.94
N ILE A 28 -9.33 -3.02 4.64
CA ILE A 28 -8.04 -3.33 4.01
C ILE A 28 -8.17 -4.37 2.88
N PRO A 29 -8.89 -5.50 3.05
CA PRO A 29 -8.99 -6.49 1.97
C PRO A 29 -9.63 -5.93 0.69
N THR A 30 -10.71 -5.16 0.85
CA THR A 30 -11.41 -4.50 -0.27
C THR A 30 -10.52 -3.47 -0.93
N TYR A 31 -9.84 -2.63 -0.12
CA TYR A 31 -8.91 -1.62 -0.62
C TYR A 31 -7.78 -2.23 -1.47
N LEU A 32 -7.14 -3.29 -0.97
CA LEU A 32 -6.07 -3.97 -1.70
C LEU A 32 -6.58 -4.58 -3.01
N LYS A 33 -7.79 -5.16 -3.01
CA LYS A 33 -8.41 -5.72 -4.22
C LYS A 33 -8.69 -4.64 -5.25
N GLU A 34 -9.34 -3.54 -4.86
CA GLU A 34 -9.74 -2.47 -5.78
C GLU A 34 -8.53 -1.76 -6.39
N VAL A 35 -7.52 -1.42 -5.58
CA VAL A 35 -6.28 -0.83 -6.11
C VAL A 35 -5.52 -1.83 -6.99
N GLY A 36 -5.50 -3.10 -6.62
CA GLY A 36 -4.94 -4.18 -7.44
C GLY A 36 -5.58 -4.26 -8.82
N ASP A 37 -6.92 -4.32 -8.87
CA ASP A 37 -7.67 -4.45 -10.12
C ASP A 37 -7.64 -3.17 -10.97
N GLU A 38 -7.82 -1.99 -10.37
CA GLU A 38 -7.89 -0.74 -11.14
C GLU A 38 -6.50 -0.22 -11.54
N TYR A 39 -5.53 -0.19 -10.64
CA TYR A 39 -4.23 0.40 -10.93
C TYR A 39 -3.25 -0.64 -11.49
N TYR A 40 -3.01 -1.72 -10.75
CA TYR A 40 -1.98 -2.68 -11.14
C TYR A 40 -2.39 -3.52 -12.35
N ARG A 41 -3.62 -4.03 -12.39
CA ARG A 41 -4.10 -4.82 -13.53
C ARG A 41 -4.50 -3.93 -14.69
N SER A 42 -5.45 -3.02 -14.51
CA SER A 42 -6.07 -2.31 -15.64
C SER A 42 -5.17 -1.23 -16.24
N ILE A 43 -4.42 -0.48 -15.42
CA ILE A 43 -3.54 0.59 -15.92
C ILE A 43 -2.14 0.06 -16.24
N MET A 44 -1.55 -0.75 -15.35
CA MET A 44 -0.16 -1.20 -15.46
C MET A 44 0.02 -2.57 -16.15
N GLY A 45 -1.07 -3.29 -16.43
CA GLY A 45 -1.01 -4.61 -17.07
C GLY A 45 -0.35 -5.71 -16.22
N ARG A 46 -0.24 -5.52 -14.90
CA ARG A 46 0.36 -6.50 -14.00
C ARG A 46 -0.66 -7.54 -13.55
N THR A 47 -0.20 -8.79 -13.46
CA THR A 47 -1.01 -9.94 -13.03
C THR A 47 -0.90 -10.22 -11.53
N SER A 48 0.12 -9.66 -10.86
CA SER A 48 0.38 -9.78 -9.43
C SER A 48 0.89 -8.46 -8.85
N TRP A 49 0.53 -8.18 -7.59
CA TRP A 49 0.88 -6.93 -6.89
C TRP A 49 1.27 -7.16 -5.42
N ASN A 50 1.45 -8.40 -4.97
CA ASN A 50 1.77 -8.69 -3.56
C ASN A 50 3.09 -8.03 -3.09
N GLU A 51 4.03 -7.80 -4.02
CA GLU A 51 5.30 -7.11 -3.75
C GLU A 51 5.16 -5.57 -3.76
N ALA A 52 4.12 -5.04 -4.40
CA ALA A 52 3.95 -3.61 -4.65
C ALA A 52 2.83 -2.98 -3.81
N LEU A 53 1.89 -3.78 -3.32
CA LEU A 53 0.69 -3.34 -2.62
C LEU A 53 0.47 -4.22 -1.38
N PHE A 54 0.76 -3.66 -0.22
CA PHE A 54 0.68 -4.36 1.07
C PHE A 54 0.34 -3.39 2.20
N SER A 55 -0.27 -3.91 3.26
CA SER A 55 -0.55 -3.15 4.48
C SER A 55 0.67 -3.19 5.41
N VAL A 56 0.95 -2.07 6.07
CA VAL A 56 2.01 -1.97 7.09
C VAL A 56 1.44 -1.49 8.42
N LYS A 57 2.09 -1.88 9.52
CA LYS A 57 1.87 -1.33 10.87
C LYS A 57 3.19 -0.76 11.38
N GLY A 58 3.12 0.24 12.26
CA GLY A 58 4.32 0.77 12.90
C GLY A 58 5.10 -0.35 13.62
N MET A 59 6.42 -0.36 13.45
CA MET A 59 7.31 -1.37 14.03
C MET A 59 8.52 -0.71 14.68
N GLY A 60 9.23 -1.46 15.53
CA GLY A 60 10.46 -1.01 16.15
C GLY A 60 11.59 -0.78 15.14
N GLY A 61 12.52 0.09 15.50
CA GLY A 61 13.75 0.34 14.72
C GLY A 61 14.81 -0.75 14.93
N ALA A 62 16.05 -0.43 14.54
CA ALA A 62 17.19 -1.33 14.74
C ALA A 62 17.45 -1.63 16.23
N GLY A 63 17.81 -2.87 16.54
CA GLY A 63 18.13 -3.34 17.89
C GLY A 63 19.10 -4.51 17.87
N LEU A 64 19.70 -4.82 19.02
CA LEU A 64 20.56 -5.99 19.19
C LEU A 64 19.70 -7.26 19.30
N LEU A 65 20.11 -8.31 18.60
CA LEU A 65 19.54 -9.63 18.78
C LEU A 65 20.38 -10.36 19.83
N GLU A 66 19.86 -10.48 21.05
CA GLU A 66 20.46 -11.37 22.04
C GLU A 66 20.04 -12.82 21.71
N THR A 67 21.05 -13.67 21.49
CA THR A 67 20.92 -15.11 21.22
C THR A 67 20.85 -15.92 22.51
#